data_AF-A0A934ZNF3-F1
#
_entry.id   AF-A0A934ZNF3-F1
#
_cell.length_a   1.000
_cell.length_b   1.000
_cell.length_c   1.000
_cell.angle_alpha   90.00
_cell.angle_beta   90.00
_cell.angle_gamma   90.00
#
_symmetry.space_group_name_H-M   'P 1'
#
loop_
_entity.id
_entity.type
_entity.pdbx_description
1 polymer ?
#
loop_
_entity_poly.entity_id
_entity_poly.type
_entity_poly.pdbx_seq_one_letter_code
_entity_poly.pdbx_strand_id
1 'polypeptide(L)'
;MAENLKMYRAERAEIIEARAMGTDDEQASALAEVANAQFNLYEAHFAGKSRATRRPELLQRMIDNLTETLERMKALHTKGLRVEYNEKNIEIVEQSLGTYRSELTEIRKARQTTKIADLQGLPGGAANEVFEAYRKAFAGQDRRTRDLDLLTTICDQLGEIGKQMASLGAFRAHRPEQQEPPDRHRPARALRARVHDDRRGQGPGHPLTPRAR
;
A
#
# COMPACT_ATOMS: atom_id res chain seq x y z
N MET A 1 -2.57 11.96 -22.76
CA MET A 1 -1.76 11.46 -21.61
C MET A 1 -0.36 11.00 -22.02
N ALA A 2 -0.20 10.21 -23.09
CA ALA A 2 1.12 9.73 -23.53
C ALA A 2 2.08 10.86 -23.98
N GLU A 3 1.56 11.91 -24.60
CA GLU A 3 2.34 13.06 -25.08
C GLU A 3 2.95 13.89 -23.94
N ASN A 4 2.14 14.22 -22.91
CA ASN A 4 2.63 14.88 -21.70
C ASN A 4 3.67 14.04 -20.96
N LEU A 5 3.49 12.70 -20.91
CA LEU A 5 4.46 11.82 -20.27
C LEU A 5 5.82 11.84 -20.97
N LYS A 6 5.83 11.94 -22.30
CA LYS A 6 7.05 12.09 -23.09
C LYS A 6 7.71 13.44 -22.80
N MET A 7 6.94 14.53 -22.78
CA MET A 7 7.44 15.86 -22.43
C MET A 7 8.07 15.88 -21.03
N TYR A 8 7.39 15.37 -20.01
CA TYR A 8 7.93 15.33 -18.65
C TYR A 8 9.18 14.47 -18.50
N ARG A 9 9.31 13.40 -19.31
CA ARG A 9 10.54 12.58 -19.34
C ARG A 9 11.70 13.32 -19.99
N ALA A 10 11.44 14.07 -21.06
CA ALA A 10 12.43 14.92 -21.72
C ALA A 10 12.89 16.03 -20.77
N GLU A 11 11.94 16.76 -20.17
CA GLU A 11 12.21 17.79 -19.15
C GLU A 11 13.08 17.24 -18.02
N ARG A 12 12.75 16.05 -17.49
CA ARG A 12 13.56 15.41 -16.45
C ARG A 12 14.99 15.12 -16.91
N ALA A 13 15.18 14.69 -18.16
CA ALA A 13 16.51 14.45 -18.70
C ALA A 13 17.31 15.76 -18.83
N GLU A 14 16.68 16.80 -19.36
CA GLU A 14 17.29 18.14 -19.48
C GLU A 14 17.67 18.73 -18.10
N ILE A 15 16.80 18.58 -17.09
CA ILE A 15 17.13 19.00 -15.72
C ILE A 15 18.33 18.22 -15.16
N ILE A 16 18.42 16.92 -15.42
CA ILE A 16 19.55 16.09 -14.97
C ILE A 16 20.85 16.56 -15.64
N GLU A 17 20.81 16.81 -16.95
CA GLU A 17 21.97 17.32 -17.70
C GLU A 17 22.38 18.72 -17.22
N ALA A 18 21.43 19.65 -17.09
CA ALA A 18 21.68 21.00 -16.60
C ALA A 18 22.31 21.00 -15.21
N ARG A 19 21.81 20.16 -14.29
CA ARG A 19 22.39 20.01 -12.95
C ARG A 19 23.81 19.44 -12.99
N ALA A 20 24.11 18.55 -13.93
CA ALA A 20 25.46 18.00 -14.10
C ALA A 20 26.46 19.01 -14.70
N MET A 21 25.97 20.07 -15.37
CA MET A 21 26.79 21.16 -15.92
C MET A 21 27.09 22.27 -14.91
N GLY A 22 26.41 22.29 -13.76
CA GLY A 22 26.71 23.21 -12.66
C GLY A 22 28.06 22.92 -12.00
N THR A 23 28.58 23.88 -11.23
CA THR A 23 29.79 23.69 -10.43
C THR A 23 29.59 22.60 -9.38
N ASP A 24 30.68 21.98 -8.92
CA ASP A 24 30.60 20.93 -7.87
C ASP A 24 29.93 21.44 -6.59
N ASP A 25 30.09 22.73 -6.26
CA ASP A 25 29.46 23.40 -5.11
C ASP A 25 27.93 23.56 -5.30
N GLU A 26 27.50 24.00 -6.48
CA GLU A 26 26.07 24.06 -6.83
C GLU A 26 25.43 22.66 -6.85
N GLN A 27 26.16 21.64 -7.33
CA GLN A 27 25.70 20.25 -7.29
C GLN A 27 25.54 19.75 -5.85
N ALA A 28 26.50 20.03 -4.97
CA ALA A 28 26.41 19.64 -3.56
C ALA A 28 25.22 20.32 -2.85
N SER A 29 25.00 21.60 -3.13
CA SER A 29 23.84 22.36 -2.62
C SER A 29 22.51 21.76 -3.10
N ALA A 30 22.40 21.46 -4.39
CA ALA A 30 21.19 20.85 -4.95
C ALA A 30 20.92 19.44 -4.39
N LEU A 31 21.97 18.65 -4.12
CA LEU A 31 21.84 17.34 -3.49
C LEU A 31 21.35 17.45 -2.03
N ALA A 32 21.79 18.48 -1.30
CA ALA A 32 21.32 18.76 0.06
C ALA A 32 19.82 19.07 0.08
N GLU A 33 19.33 19.87 -0.88
CA GLU A 33 17.89 20.14 -1.04
C GLU A 33 17.08 18.87 -1.31
N VAL A 34 17.60 17.98 -2.17
CA VAL A 34 16.96 16.69 -2.44
C VAL A 34 16.88 15.82 -1.19
N ALA A 35 17.95 15.77 -0.39
CA ALA A 35 17.96 15.04 0.89
C ALA A 35 16.95 15.62 1.88
N ASN A 36 16.94 16.94 2.06
CA ASN A 36 16.00 17.65 2.93
C ASN A 36 14.54 17.39 2.54
N ALA A 37 14.24 17.36 1.23
CA ALA A 37 12.90 16.99 0.76
C ALA A 37 12.50 15.56 1.17
N GLN A 38 13.44 14.60 1.18
CA GLN A 38 13.14 13.25 1.68
C GLN A 38 12.95 13.23 3.20
N PHE A 39 13.72 14.02 3.95
CA PHE A 39 13.56 14.13 5.41
C PHE A 39 12.20 14.71 5.78
N ASN A 40 11.75 15.75 5.09
CA ASN A 40 10.43 16.34 5.29
C ASN A 40 9.30 15.34 4.99
N LEU A 41 9.45 14.51 3.93
CA LEU A 41 8.49 13.44 3.64
C LEU A 41 8.46 12.39 4.77
N TYR A 42 9.60 12.08 5.38
CA TYR A 42 9.64 11.14 6.51
C TYR A 42 8.88 11.68 7.71
N GLU A 43 9.17 12.91 8.11
CA GLU A 43 8.49 13.60 9.21
C GLU A 43 6.97 13.65 8.97
N ALA A 44 6.56 14.03 7.76
CA ALA A 44 5.16 14.12 7.40
C ALA A 44 4.43 12.77 7.44
N HIS A 45 5.03 11.70 6.94
CA HIS A 45 4.31 10.46 6.69
C HIS A 45 4.53 9.35 7.72
N PHE A 46 5.67 9.35 8.43
CA PHE A 46 6.10 8.22 9.26
C PHE A 46 6.32 8.61 10.72
N ALA A 47 6.94 9.76 11.00
CA ALA A 47 7.27 10.17 12.37
C ALA A 47 6.02 10.22 13.27
N GLY A 48 6.08 9.50 14.39
CA GLY A 48 4.97 9.41 15.35
C GLY A 48 3.69 8.74 14.83
N LYS A 49 3.69 8.14 13.63
CA LYS A 49 2.52 7.50 13.04
C LYS A 49 2.51 6.00 13.27
N SER A 50 1.31 5.40 13.31
CA SER A 50 1.16 3.95 13.47
C SER A 50 1.74 3.18 12.27
N ARG A 51 2.75 2.35 12.53
CA ARG A 51 3.45 1.51 11.53
C ARG A 51 2.53 0.64 10.68
N ALA A 52 1.50 0.04 11.28
CA ALA A 52 0.55 -0.83 10.58
C ALA A 52 -0.24 -0.09 9.48
N THR A 53 -0.36 1.23 9.59
CA THR A 53 -1.04 2.11 8.64
C THR A 53 -0.10 2.77 7.63
N ARG A 54 1.20 2.44 7.60
CA ARG A 54 2.16 3.10 6.70
C ARG A 54 2.43 2.26 5.46
N ARG A 55 2.72 2.92 4.34
CA ARG A 55 2.93 2.26 3.04
C ARG A 55 4.43 1.96 2.88
N PRO A 56 4.89 0.70 2.96
CA PRO A 56 6.31 0.35 2.87
C PRO A 56 6.96 0.83 1.57
N GLU A 57 6.19 0.85 0.48
CA GLU A 57 6.68 1.22 -0.84
C GLU A 57 7.06 2.71 -0.92
N LEU A 58 6.41 3.59 -0.13
CA LEU A 58 6.80 4.99 -0.04
C LEU A 58 8.16 5.14 0.65
N LEU A 59 8.36 4.46 1.79
CA LEU A 59 9.62 4.51 2.52
C LEU A 59 10.77 3.87 1.74
N GLN A 60 10.50 2.77 1.02
CA GLN A 60 11.48 2.17 0.12
C GLN A 60 11.95 3.16 -0.95
N ARG A 61 11.01 3.86 -1.62
CA ARG A 61 11.35 4.88 -2.62
C ARG A 61 12.23 6.00 -2.03
N MET A 62 11.94 6.43 -0.80
CA MET A 62 12.75 7.44 -0.12
C MET A 62 14.17 6.94 0.18
N ILE A 63 14.31 5.67 0.62
CA ILE A 63 15.61 5.03 0.83
C ILE A 63 16.40 4.97 -0.48
N ASP A 64 15.75 4.62 -1.59
CA ASP A 64 16.40 4.53 -2.89
C ASP A 64 16.90 5.92 -3.34
N ASN A 65 16.05 6.95 -3.20
CA ASN A 65 16.43 8.34 -3.51
C ASN A 65 17.60 8.84 -2.64
N LEU A 66 17.56 8.60 -1.32
CA LEU A 66 18.64 9.01 -0.42
C LEU A 66 19.93 8.25 -0.68
N THR A 67 19.84 6.98 -1.07
CA THR A 67 21.00 6.18 -1.47
C THR A 67 21.64 6.79 -2.72
N GLU A 68 20.86 7.12 -3.74
CA GLU A 68 21.36 7.78 -4.95
C GLU A 68 21.99 9.15 -4.64
N THR A 69 21.34 9.96 -3.80
CA THR A 69 21.87 11.26 -3.36
C THR A 69 23.20 11.10 -2.64
N LEU A 70 23.31 10.13 -1.72
CA LEU A 70 24.54 9.85 -0.97
C LEU A 70 25.69 9.48 -1.90
N GLU A 71 25.44 8.58 -2.87
CA GLU A 71 26.47 8.17 -3.84
C GLU A 71 26.98 9.37 -4.65
N ARG A 72 26.08 10.28 -5.04
CA ARG A 72 26.46 11.51 -5.76
C ARG A 72 27.25 12.48 -4.89
N MET A 73 26.87 12.69 -3.63
CA MET A 73 27.61 13.53 -2.69
C MET A 73 29.03 12.98 -2.44
N LYS A 74 29.15 11.66 -2.29
CA LYS A 74 30.45 10.96 -2.17
C LYS A 74 31.28 11.09 -3.45
N ALA A 75 30.67 10.99 -4.62
CA ALA A 75 31.37 11.17 -5.89
C ALA A 75 31.97 12.58 -6.03
N LEU A 76 31.25 13.63 -5.60
CA LEU A 76 31.79 15.00 -5.54
C LEU A 76 32.98 15.09 -4.58
N HIS A 77 32.87 14.45 -3.41
CA HIS A 77 33.98 14.38 -2.48
C HIS A 77 35.19 13.65 -3.11
N THR A 78 35.00 12.51 -3.78
CA THR A 78 36.11 11.81 -4.46
C THR A 78 36.73 12.64 -5.59
N LYS A 79 35.95 13.49 -6.27
CA LYS A 79 36.44 14.41 -7.31
C LYS A 79 37.30 15.57 -6.78
N GLY A 80 37.30 15.81 -5.47
CA GLY A 80 38.13 16.83 -4.82
C GLY A 80 37.36 17.93 -4.12
N LEU A 81 36.02 17.91 -4.12
CA LEU A 81 35.23 18.84 -3.32
C LEU A 81 35.47 18.56 -1.81
N ARG A 82 35.97 19.57 -1.09
CA ARG A 82 36.34 19.50 0.34
C ARG A 82 35.62 20.59 1.15
N VAL A 83 34.33 20.76 0.88
CA VAL A 83 33.48 21.71 1.60
C VAL A 83 32.83 21.03 2.80
N GLU A 84 32.96 21.65 3.97
CA GLU A 84 32.52 21.10 5.26
C GLU A 84 31.03 20.73 5.26
N TYR A 85 30.20 21.54 4.60
CA TYR A 85 28.76 21.30 4.55
C TYR A 85 28.42 20.00 3.79
N ASN A 86 29.14 19.66 2.72
CA ASN A 86 28.89 18.42 1.97
C ASN A 86 29.31 17.19 2.79
N GLU A 87 30.42 17.28 3.52
CA GLU A 87 30.88 16.22 4.42
C GLU A 87 29.86 15.94 5.53
N LYS A 88 29.35 16.99 6.18
CA LYS A 88 28.26 16.86 7.16
C LYS A 88 26.98 16.30 6.56
N ASN A 89 26.62 16.73 5.35
CA ASN A 89 25.42 16.22 4.66
C ASN A 89 25.53 14.72 4.38
N ILE A 90 26.71 14.23 3.98
CA ILE A 90 26.98 12.80 3.79
C ILE A 90 26.69 12.03 5.09
N GLU A 91 27.22 12.49 6.22
CA GLU A 91 27.03 11.84 7.53
C GLU A 91 25.54 11.79 7.92
N ILE A 92 24.81 12.91 7.76
CA ILE A 92 23.39 13.00 8.08
C ILE A 92 22.56 12.05 7.20
N VAL A 93 22.85 11.98 5.90
CA VAL A 93 22.17 11.09 4.97
C VAL A 93 22.44 9.62 5.31
N GLU A 94 23.68 9.27 5.67
CA GLU A 94 24.03 7.91 6.10
C GLU A 94 23.27 7.48 7.35
N GLN A 95 23.25 8.34 8.37
CA GLN A 95 22.51 8.07 9.62
C GLN A 95 21.01 7.91 9.35
N SER A 96 20.45 8.78 8.51
CA SER A 96 19.03 8.74 8.15
C SER A 96 18.68 7.47 7.38
N LEU A 97 19.54 7.03 6.44
CA LEU A 97 19.36 5.76 5.73
C LEU A 97 19.33 4.56 6.67
N GLY A 98 20.20 4.53 7.69
CA GLY A 98 20.18 3.50 8.73
C GLY A 98 18.84 3.47 9.48
N THR A 99 18.35 4.63 9.87
CA THR A 99 17.05 4.80 10.53
C THR A 99 15.90 4.31 9.64
N TYR A 100 15.85 4.73 8.38
CA TYR A 100 14.74 4.43 7.48
C TYR A 100 14.69 2.96 7.08
N ARG A 101 15.85 2.31 6.88
CA ARG A 101 15.92 0.87 6.60
C ARG A 101 15.41 0.04 7.79
N SER A 102 15.75 0.47 9.00
CA SER A 102 15.25 -0.16 10.23
C SER A 102 13.74 0.03 10.37
N GLU A 103 13.25 1.25 10.18
CA GLU A 103 11.82 1.57 10.23
C GLU A 103 11.02 0.81 9.16
N LEU A 104 11.56 0.65 7.95
CA LEU A 104 10.93 -0.16 6.90
C LEU A 104 10.74 -1.61 7.32
N THR A 105 11.72 -2.19 8.02
CA THR A 105 11.65 -3.55 8.54
C THR A 105 10.54 -3.66 9.59
N GLU A 106 10.50 -2.71 10.52
CA GLU A 106 9.47 -2.67 11.57
C GLU A 106 8.06 -2.43 11.02
N ILE A 107 7.90 -1.60 9.97
CA ILE A 107 6.63 -1.42 9.27
C ILE A 107 6.20 -2.73 8.61
N ARG A 108 7.09 -3.40 7.87
CA ARG A 108 6.78 -4.69 7.23
C ARG A 108 6.34 -5.72 8.27
N LYS A 109 7.07 -5.82 9.38
CA LYS A 109 6.74 -6.71 10.50
C LYS A 109 5.38 -6.38 11.11
N ALA A 110 5.13 -5.12 11.45
CA ALA A 110 3.86 -4.68 12.02
C ALA A 110 2.68 -5.01 11.11
N ARG A 111 2.83 -4.80 9.79
CA ARG A 111 1.78 -5.15 8.81
C ARG A 111 1.58 -6.66 8.66
N GLN A 112 2.64 -7.46 8.74
CA GLN A 112 2.54 -8.93 8.66
C GLN A 112 1.86 -9.54 9.88
N THR A 113 2.09 -9.00 11.08
CA THR A 113 1.49 -9.52 12.32
C THR A 113 0.08 -9.00 12.58
N THR A 114 -0.34 -7.92 11.91
CA THR A 114 -1.69 -7.37 12.04
C THR A 114 -2.69 -8.24 11.28
N LYS A 115 -3.82 -8.57 11.91
CA LYS A 115 -4.88 -9.35 11.26
C LYS A 115 -5.44 -8.58 10.06
N ILE A 116 -5.77 -9.29 8.99
CA ILE A 116 -6.30 -8.71 7.75
C ILE A 116 -7.58 -7.88 8.00
N ALA A 117 -8.43 -8.31 8.93
CA ALA A 117 -9.63 -7.54 9.31
C ALA A 117 -9.28 -6.18 9.93
N ASP A 118 -8.27 -6.15 10.81
CA ASP A 118 -7.82 -4.92 11.46
C ASP A 118 -7.12 -4.00 10.45
N LEU A 119 -6.33 -4.57 9.52
CA LEU A 119 -5.72 -3.82 8.42
C LEU A 119 -6.73 -3.09 7.53
N GLN A 120 -8.01 -3.52 7.50
CA GLN A 120 -9.06 -2.85 6.74
C GLN A 120 -9.63 -1.62 7.46
N GLY A 121 -9.72 -1.66 8.80
CA GLY A 121 -10.23 -0.53 9.60
C GLY A 121 -9.18 0.53 9.91
N LEU A 122 -7.92 0.11 10.06
CA LEU A 122 -6.80 0.98 10.45
C LEU A 122 -6.58 2.19 9.53
N PRO A 123 -6.64 2.08 8.18
CA PRO A 123 -6.53 3.24 7.30
C PRO A 123 -7.67 4.26 7.49
N GLY A 124 -8.87 3.81 7.89
CA GLY A 124 -9.99 4.70 8.20
C GLY A 124 -9.74 5.53 9.45
N GLY A 125 -9.17 4.91 10.50
CA GLY A 125 -8.72 5.64 11.69
C GLY A 125 -7.64 6.68 11.38
N ALA A 126 -6.64 6.30 10.58
CA ALA A 126 -5.60 7.23 10.14
C ALA A 126 -6.15 8.38 9.29
N ALA A 127 -7.16 8.12 8.43
CA ALA A 127 -7.82 9.17 7.66
C ALA A 127 -8.55 10.16 8.58
N ASN A 128 -9.20 9.67 9.64
CA ASN A 128 -9.87 10.53 10.61
C ASN A 128 -8.89 11.47 11.32
N GLU A 129 -7.71 11.01 11.72
CA GLU A 129 -6.67 11.88 12.29
C GLU A 129 -6.28 13.03 11.33
N VAL A 130 -6.13 12.72 10.04
CA VAL A 130 -5.79 13.71 9.01
C VAL A 130 -6.97 14.68 8.78
N PHE A 131 -8.21 14.19 8.78
CA PHE A 131 -9.39 15.05 8.72
C PHE A 131 -9.52 15.94 9.96
N GLU A 132 -9.17 15.47 11.16
CA GLU A 132 -9.13 16.30 12.36
C GLU A 132 -8.10 17.43 12.22
N ALA A 133 -6.91 17.15 11.68
CA ALA A 133 -5.91 18.17 11.42
C ALA A 133 -6.44 19.25 10.46
N TYR A 134 -7.11 18.84 9.38
CA TYR A 134 -7.78 19.76 8.46
C TYR A 134 -8.84 20.61 9.15
N ARG A 135 -9.75 19.99 9.93
CA ARG A 135 -10.82 20.73 10.62
C ARG A 135 -10.27 21.76 11.58
N LYS A 136 -9.23 21.42 12.34
CA LYS A 136 -8.59 22.33 13.28
C LYS A 136 -7.91 23.52 12.60
N ALA A 137 -7.19 23.28 11.50
CA ALA A 137 -6.38 24.31 10.88
C ALA A 137 -7.13 25.15 9.82
N PHE A 138 -8.16 24.62 9.16
CA PHE A 138 -8.78 25.26 7.99
C PHE A 138 -10.29 25.45 8.07
N ALA A 139 -11.04 24.52 8.65
CA ALA A 139 -12.50 24.57 8.59
C ALA A 139 -13.06 25.75 9.38
N GLY A 140 -13.78 26.66 8.69
CA GLY A 140 -14.33 27.88 9.29
C GLY A 140 -13.30 28.97 9.60
N GLN A 141 -12.04 28.77 9.22
CA GLN A 141 -10.93 29.68 9.52
C GLN A 141 -10.65 30.64 8.34
N ASP A 142 -10.16 31.86 8.60
CA ASP A 142 -9.83 32.86 7.55
C ASP A 142 -8.72 32.38 6.59
N ARG A 143 -9.04 32.20 5.31
CA ARG A 143 -8.13 31.66 4.29
C ARG A 143 -6.83 32.44 4.11
N ARG A 144 -6.80 33.75 4.43
CA ARG A 144 -5.62 34.61 4.24
C ARG A 144 -4.46 34.27 5.19
N THR A 145 -4.76 33.56 6.27
CA THR A 145 -3.81 33.25 7.35
C THR A 145 -3.52 31.75 7.45
N ARG A 146 -3.87 30.99 6.40
CA ARG A 146 -3.74 29.53 6.38
C ARG A 146 -2.42 29.11 5.76
N ASP A 147 -1.84 28.10 6.38
CA ASP A 147 -0.60 27.48 5.97
C ASP A 147 -0.85 26.56 4.77
N LEU A 148 -0.30 26.91 3.60
CA LEU A 148 -0.45 26.12 2.39
C LEU A 148 0.40 24.83 2.42
N ASP A 149 1.51 24.83 3.15
CA ASP A 149 2.39 23.65 3.25
C ASP A 149 1.72 22.57 4.11
N LEU A 150 1.02 22.97 5.16
CA LEU A 150 0.17 22.07 5.95
C LEU A 150 -0.96 21.48 5.09
N LEU A 151 -1.60 22.27 4.23
CA LEU A 151 -2.66 21.76 3.35
C LEU A 151 -2.11 20.76 2.34
N THR A 152 -0.94 21.04 1.77
CA THR A 152 -0.23 20.12 0.87
C THR A 152 0.07 18.81 1.59
N THR A 153 0.59 18.87 2.81
CA THR A 153 0.86 17.69 3.64
C THR A 153 -0.40 16.86 3.90
N ILE A 154 -1.53 17.52 4.22
CA ILE A 154 -2.82 16.84 4.42
C ILE A 154 -3.25 16.10 3.15
N CYS A 155 -3.16 16.76 1.99
CA CYS A 155 -3.51 16.16 0.70
C CYS A 155 -2.62 14.94 0.38
N ASP A 156 -1.31 15.05 0.58
CA ASP A 156 -0.37 13.96 0.34
C ASP A 156 -0.63 12.78 1.28
N GLN A 157 -0.88 13.04 2.57
CA GLN A 157 -1.23 12.01 3.55
C GLN A 157 -2.52 11.28 3.17
N LEU A 158 -3.58 12.01 2.79
CA LEU A 158 -4.83 11.40 2.31
C LEU A 158 -4.62 10.59 1.04
N GLY A 159 -3.78 11.07 0.12
CA GLY A 159 -3.40 10.34 -1.10
C GLY A 159 -2.73 9.00 -0.81
N GLU A 160 -1.79 8.96 0.13
CA GLU A 160 -1.14 7.71 0.54
C GLU A 160 -2.09 6.75 1.25
N ILE A 161 -2.97 7.25 2.11
CA ILE A 161 -4.03 6.44 2.74
C ILE A 161 -4.98 5.87 1.68
N GLY A 162 -5.38 6.67 0.70
CA GLY A 162 -6.21 6.22 -0.43
C GLY A 162 -5.57 5.09 -1.23
N LYS A 163 -4.26 5.20 -1.54
CA LYS A 163 -3.51 4.11 -2.22
C LYS A 163 -3.48 2.83 -1.39
N GLN A 164 -3.37 2.92 -0.07
CA GLN A 164 -3.41 1.76 0.82
C GLN A 164 -4.79 1.08 0.82
N MET A 165 -5.86 1.87 0.94
CA MET A 165 -7.23 1.35 0.89
C MET A 165 -7.50 0.66 -0.46
N ALA A 166 -7.07 1.26 -1.57
CA ALA A 166 -7.21 0.68 -2.90
C ALA A 166 -6.44 -0.65 -3.03
N SER A 167 -5.22 -0.73 -2.51
CA SER A 167 -4.41 -1.95 -2.55
C SER A 167 -5.03 -3.10 -1.74
N LEU A 168 -5.62 -2.79 -0.58
CA LEU A 168 -6.35 -3.77 0.23
C LEU A 168 -7.67 -4.21 -0.43
N GLY A 169 -8.36 -3.29 -1.12
CA GLY A 169 -9.55 -3.60 -1.91
C GLY A 169 -9.24 -4.49 -3.13
N ALA A 170 -8.17 -4.20 -3.86
CA ALA A 170 -7.73 -4.99 -5.01
C ALA A 170 -7.29 -6.41 -4.60
N PHE A 171 -6.67 -6.57 -3.42
CA PHE A 171 -6.34 -7.88 -2.87
C PHE A 171 -7.59 -8.76 -2.64
N ARG A 172 -8.75 -8.16 -2.34
CA ARG A 172 -10.03 -8.90 -2.24
C ARG A 172 -10.50 -9.44 -3.59
N ALA A 173 -10.37 -8.66 -4.67
CA ALA A 173 -10.83 -9.04 -6.00
C ALA A 173 -9.98 -10.17 -6.63
N HIS A 174 -8.73 -10.33 -6.21
CA HIS A 174 -7.82 -11.38 -6.69
C HIS A 174 -7.78 -12.63 -5.81
N ARG A 175 -8.59 -12.73 -4.74
CA ARG A 175 -8.74 -13.98 -4.00
C ARG A 175 -9.66 -14.89 -4.84
N PRO A 176 -9.19 -16.01 -5.41
CA PRO A 176 -10.13 -17.01 -5.90
C PRO A 176 -11.01 -17.37 -4.72
N GLU A 177 -12.33 -17.38 -4.93
CA GLU A 177 -13.28 -17.89 -3.96
C GLU A 177 -12.67 -19.16 -3.37
N GLN A 178 -12.51 -19.18 -2.04
CA GLN A 178 -12.19 -20.42 -1.38
C GLN A 178 -13.31 -21.36 -1.77
N GLN A 179 -13.02 -22.32 -2.64
CA GLN A 179 -13.92 -23.43 -2.91
C GLN A 179 -14.26 -24.01 -1.55
N GLU A 180 -15.48 -23.79 -1.09
CA GLU A 180 -16.01 -24.57 0.01
C GLU A 180 -15.79 -26.03 -0.37
N PRO A 181 -15.23 -26.86 0.53
CA PRO A 181 -15.03 -28.27 0.23
C PRO A 181 -16.41 -28.86 -0.13
N PRO A 182 -16.49 -29.70 -1.17
CA PRO A 182 -17.76 -30.24 -1.62
C PRO A 182 -18.43 -30.95 -0.44
N ASP A 183 -19.63 -30.46 -0.12
CA ASP A 183 -20.49 -30.88 0.97
C ASP A 183 -20.58 -32.41 1.04
N ARG A 184 -19.86 -33.00 2.01
CA ARG A 184 -19.73 -34.45 2.16
C ARG A 184 -20.91 -35.07 2.89
N HIS A 185 -22.12 -34.53 2.83
CA HIS A 185 -23.31 -35.22 3.36
C HIS A 185 -24.56 -35.02 2.49
N ARG A 186 -24.57 -35.67 1.33
CA ARG A 186 -25.82 -36.15 0.72
C ARG A 186 -25.87 -37.68 0.78
N PRO A 187 -26.86 -38.31 1.44
CA PRO A 187 -27.04 -39.75 1.32
C PRO A 187 -27.47 -40.10 -0.11
N ALA A 188 -26.74 -41.04 -0.70
CA ALA A 188 -26.96 -41.54 -2.05
C ALA A 188 -28.35 -42.19 -2.18
N ARG A 189 -29.17 -41.67 -3.11
CA ARG A 189 -30.29 -42.42 -3.68
C ARG A 189 -29.71 -43.60 -4.46
N ALA A 190 -29.77 -44.79 -3.88
CA ALA A 190 -29.44 -46.02 -4.59
C ALA A 190 -30.60 -46.41 -5.52
N LEU A 191 -30.38 -46.15 -6.81
CA LEU A 191 -31.13 -46.77 -7.89
C LEU A 191 -30.59 -48.20 -8.08
N ARG A 192 -31.42 -49.23 -7.89
CA ARG A 192 -31.19 -50.55 -8.49
C ARG A 192 -32.39 -50.93 -9.33
N ALA A 193 -32.17 -50.96 -10.63
CA ALA A 193 -33.04 -51.58 -11.61
C ALA A 193 -32.33 -52.82 -12.18
N ARG A 194 -33.13 -53.85 -12.49
CA ARG A 194 -32.98 -54.95 -13.47
C ARG A 194 -33.40 -56.30 -12.84
N VAL A 195 -34.07 -57.24 -13.50
CA VAL A 195 -34.89 -57.36 -14.74
C VAL A 195 -35.31 -58.86 -14.77
N HIS A 196 -36.48 -59.17 -15.33
CA HIS A 196 -37.00 -60.51 -15.74
C HIS A 196 -37.29 -61.58 -14.67
N ASP A 197 -38.52 -62.10 -14.62
CA ASP A 197 -38.89 -63.31 -15.40
C ASP A 197 -40.41 -63.51 -15.45
N ASP A 198 -40.82 -64.22 -16.50
CA ASP A 198 -42.13 -64.47 -17.07
C ASP A 198 -42.83 -65.70 -16.42
N ARG A 199 -44.16 -65.78 -16.63
CA ARG A 199 -45.04 -66.97 -16.61
C ARG A 199 -45.72 -67.47 -15.32
N ARG A 200 -47.07 -67.40 -15.46
CA ARG A 200 -48.08 -68.47 -15.27
C ARG A 200 -48.50 -68.86 -13.84
N GLY A 201 -49.78 -68.57 -13.57
CA GLY A 201 -50.75 -69.64 -13.28
C GLY A 201 -51.52 -69.55 -11.96
N GLN A 202 -52.85 -69.56 -12.11
CA GLN A 202 -53.88 -70.08 -11.18
C GLN A 202 -54.34 -69.20 -10.00
N GLY A 203 -55.60 -68.73 -10.08
CA GLY A 203 -56.41 -68.29 -8.93
C GLY A 203 -57.02 -69.49 -8.19
N PRO A 204 -58.21 -69.41 -7.56
CA PRO A 204 -59.04 -68.26 -7.19
C PRO A 204 -59.40 -68.23 -5.67
N GLY A 205 -60.09 -67.20 -5.17
CA GLY A 205 -60.67 -67.25 -3.81
C GLY A 205 -61.36 -65.96 -3.35
N HIS A 206 -62.62 -65.79 -3.73
CA HIS A 206 -63.60 -64.95 -3.01
C HIS A 206 -64.09 -65.74 -1.76
N PRO A 207 -64.51 -65.09 -0.64
CA PRO A 207 -65.83 -64.42 -0.61
C PRO A 207 -65.98 -63.16 0.28
N LEU A 208 -66.81 -62.25 -0.24
CA LEU A 208 -67.92 -61.49 0.38
C LEU A 208 -68.11 -61.43 1.93
N THR A 209 -68.05 -60.19 2.47
CA THR A 209 -68.99 -59.47 3.41
C THR A 209 -69.42 -60.11 4.76
N PRO A 210 -69.88 -59.35 5.81
CA PRO A 210 -70.76 -58.17 5.69
C PRO A 210 -70.56 -56.99 6.65
N ARG A 211 -71.19 -55.87 6.28
CA ARG A 211 -71.42 -54.69 7.10
C ARG A 211 -72.90 -54.61 7.45
N ALA A 212 -73.16 -54.17 8.67
CA ALA A 212 -74.44 -54.02 9.35
C ALA A 212 -75.58 -53.39 8.53
N ARG A 213 -76.78 -54.01 8.57
CA ARG A 213 -77.94 -53.59 9.37
C ARG A 213 -79.03 -54.66 9.28
#